data_AF-A0A7N0TXN3-F1
#
_entry.id   AF-A0A7N0TXN3-F1
#
_cell.length_a   1.000
_cell.length_b   1.000
_cell.length_c   1.000
_cell.angle_alpha   90.00
_cell.angle_beta   90.00
_cell.angle_gamma   90.00
#
_symmetry.space_group_name_H-M   'P 1'
#
loop_
_entity.id
_entity.type
_entity.pdbx_description
1 polymer ?
#
loop_
_entity_poly.entity_id
_entity_poly.type
_entity_poly.pdbx_seq_one_letter_code
_entity_poly.pdbx_strand_id
1 'polypeptide(L)'
;MHFHDCFVQGCDASILIDGPSAEKTAAPNRALRGFEVIDDAKAQLEAACPGLVSCADILTLAARDTVVLTGRLTYSVPTGRRDGRISPASEAANLPGFRDSIETQKQQFADKGLTVQDLVTLVASKEKPGLACQIIFAFHWNCFMLSFRNLCRRAHHWDSAVPALQIQALQLHHSWRRCRPDH
;
A
#
# COMPACT_ATOMS: atom_id res chain seq x y z
N MET A 1 -5.34 -1.79 1.75
CA MET A 1 -4.12 -2.04 2.55
C MET A 1 -3.67 -0.79 3.29
N HIS A 2 -3.24 0.29 2.63
CA HIS A 2 -2.76 1.52 3.30
C HIS A 2 -3.73 2.11 4.35
N PHE A 3 -5.04 2.12 4.09
CA PHE A 3 -6.03 2.52 5.10
C PHE A 3 -5.96 1.66 6.38
N HIS A 4 -5.82 0.34 6.23
CA HIS A 4 -5.79 -0.59 7.36
C HIS A 4 -4.51 -0.44 8.18
N ASP A 5 -3.39 -0.19 7.52
CA ASP A 5 -2.12 0.18 8.15
C ASP A 5 -2.30 1.43 9.01
N CYS A 6 -2.67 2.56 8.39
CA CYS A 6 -2.77 3.84 9.09
C CYS A 6 -3.80 3.88 10.24
N PHE A 7 -4.84 3.05 10.18
CA PHE A 7 -5.84 2.99 11.24
C PHE A 7 -5.39 2.17 12.47
N VAL A 8 -4.36 1.35 12.37
CA VAL A 8 -3.84 0.54 13.47
C VAL A 8 -2.45 1.06 13.83
N GLN A 9 -2.30 1.66 15.02
CA GLN A 9 -1.05 2.28 15.51
C GLN A 9 -0.37 3.35 14.61
N GLY A 10 -0.93 3.67 13.44
CA GLY A 10 -0.40 4.67 12.52
C GLY A 10 0.18 4.02 11.26
N CYS A 11 0.64 4.84 10.31
CA CYS A 11 1.16 4.32 9.04
C CYS A 11 2.61 3.83 9.22
N ASP A 12 2.78 2.62 9.72
CA ASP A 12 4.08 2.05 10.07
C ASP A 12 4.36 0.69 9.41
N ALA A 13 3.54 0.25 8.46
CA ALA A 13 3.66 -1.06 7.81
C ALA A 13 3.56 -2.28 8.75
N SER A 14 3.05 -2.11 9.97
CA SER A 14 2.74 -3.22 10.89
C SER A 14 1.81 -4.27 10.27
N ILE A 15 0.93 -3.87 9.37
CA ILE A 15 0.03 -4.78 8.63
C ILE A 15 0.76 -5.82 7.76
N LEU A 16 2.02 -5.55 7.38
CA LEU A 16 2.82 -6.44 6.53
C LEU A 16 3.48 -7.58 7.33
N ILE A 17 3.59 -7.43 8.65
CA ILE A 17 4.25 -8.41 9.53
C ILE A 17 3.44 -9.71 9.56
N ASP A 18 4.13 -10.84 9.40
CA ASP A 18 3.55 -12.18 9.50
C ASP A 18 3.63 -12.74 10.92
N GLY A 19 2.58 -13.49 11.30
CA GLY A 19 2.53 -14.17 12.58
C GLY A 19 1.12 -14.68 12.91
N PRO A 20 0.98 -15.66 13.82
CA PRO A 20 -0.32 -16.21 14.19
C PRO A 20 -1.27 -15.16 14.80
N SER A 21 -0.71 -14.21 15.54
CA SER A 21 -1.44 -13.11 16.19
C SER A 21 -1.18 -11.75 15.51
N ALA A 22 -0.72 -11.76 14.26
CA ALA A 22 -0.44 -10.55 13.50
C ALA A 22 -1.72 -9.88 12.99
N GLU A 23 -1.69 -8.57 12.72
CA GLU A 23 -2.83 -7.86 12.13
C GLU A 23 -3.35 -8.52 10.86
N LYS A 24 -2.45 -9.09 10.05
CA LYS A 24 -2.79 -9.81 8.81
C LYS A 24 -3.82 -10.94 9.03
N THR A 25 -3.85 -11.57 10.20
CA THR A 25 -4.79 -12.67 10.52
C THR A 25 -6.13 -12.20 11.11
N ALA A 26 -6.21 -10.92 11.50
CA ALA A 26 -7.42 -10.32 12.07
C ALA A 26 -8.57 -10.33 11.05
N ALA A 27 -9.80 -10.54 11.54
CA ALA A 27 -10.97 -10.70 10.68
C ALA A 27 -11.16 -9.57 9.64
N PRO A 28 -10.96 -8.27 9.97
CA PRO A 28 -11.06 -7.19 8.98
C PRO A 28 -10.00 -7.22 7.88
N ASN A 29 -8.88 -7.91 8.10
CA ASN A 29 -7.71 -7.91 7.21
C ASN A 29 -7.62 -9.15 6.32
N ARG A 30 -8.37 -10.23 6.61
CA ARG A 30 -8.30 -11.51 5.86
C ARG A 30 -8.58 -11.39 4.37
N ALA A 31 -9.32 -10.36 3.95
CA ALA A 31 -9.67 -10.13 2.55
C ALA A 31 -8.67 -9.22 1.81
N LEU A 32 -7.66 -8.68 2.51
CA LEU A 32 -6.62 -7.85 1.89
C LEU A 32 -5.80 -8.70 0.91
N ARG A 33 -5.40 -8.09 -0.21
CA ARG A 33 -4.57 -8.68 -1.26
C ARG A 33 -3.48 -7.71 -1.70
N GLY A 34 -2.48 -8.22 -2.43
CA GLY A 34 -1.39 -7.42 -2.98
C GLY A 34 -0.18 -7.30 -2.04
N PHE A 35 -0.04 -8.18 -1.06
CA PHE A 35 1.15 -8.23 -0.20
C PHE A 35 2.40 -8.58 -1.02
N GLU A 36 2.24 -9.52 -1.94
CA GLU A 36 3.27 -9.97 -2.88
C GLU A 36 3.82 -8.84 -3.77
N VAL A 37 2.99 -7.85 -4.09
CA VAL A 37 3.39 -6.68 -4.89
C VAL A 37 4.26 -5.74 -4.04
N ILE A 38 3.95 -5.62 -2.75
CA ILE A 38 4.73 -4.81 -1.80
C ILE A 38 6.07 -5.48 -1.52
N ASP A 39 6.09 -6.81 -1.35
CA ASP A 39 7.32 -7.58 -1.13
C ASP A 39 8.27 -7.48 -2.33
N ASP A 40 7.76 -7.60 -3.56
CA ASP A 40 8.55 -7.44 -4.78
C ASP A 40 9.09 -6.00 -4.93
N ALA A 41 8.24 -5.00 -4.69
CA ALA A 41 8.66 -3.60 -4.68
C ALA A 41 9.77 -3.36 -3.66
N LYS A 42 9.64 -3.90 -2.45
CA LYS A 42 10.65 -3.80 -1.40
C LYS A 42 11.95 -4.48 -1.81
N ALA A 43 11.91 -5.69 -2.34
CA ALA A 43 13.10 -6.43 -2.77
C ALA A 43 13.89 -5.65 -3.84
N GLN A 44 13.18 -5.05 -4.79
CA GLN A 44 13.75 -4.22 -5.84
C GLN A 44 14.35 -2.92 -5.31
N LEU A 45 13.66 -2.24 -4.38
CA LEU A 45 14.19 -1.04 -3.73
C LEU A 45 15.41 -1.36 -2.87
N GLU A 46 15.42 -2.49 -2.15
CA GLU A 46 16.58 -2.93 -1.39
C GLU A 46 17.77 -3.28 -2.30
N ALA A 47 17.53 -3.82 -3.50
CA ALA A 47 18.59 -4.05 -4.49
C ALA A 47 19.19 -2.74 -5.04
N ALA A 48 18.38 -1.69 -5.18
CA ALA A 48 18.80 -0.42 -5.75
C ALA A 48 19.37 0.57 -4.71
N CYS A 49 18.80 0.59 -3.50
CA CYS A 49 19.08 1.54 -2.43
C CYS A 49 18.81 0.87 -1.06
N PRO A 50 19.72 -0.02 -0.59
CA PRO A 50 19.53 -0.81 0.62
C PRO A 50 19.24 0.04 1.86
N GLY A 51 18.25 -0.37 2.65
CA GLY A 51 17.90 0.20 3.95
C GLY A 51 17.38 1.64 3.93
N LEU A 52 17.09 2.20 2.75
CA LEU A 52 16.73 3.61 2.61
C LEU A 52 15.22 3.87 2.63
N VAL A 53 14.44 3.01 1.98
CA VAL A 53 12.99 3.18 1.81
C VAL A 53 12.25 2.25 2.77
N SER A 54 11.45 2.82 3.65
CA SER A 54 10.61 2.05 4.57
C SER A 54 9.43 1.38 3.84
N CYS A 55 8.98 0.24 4.35
CA CYS A 55 7.77 -0.41 3.87
C CYS A 55 6.54 0.49 4.03
N ALA A 56 6.51 1.31 5.08
CA ALA A 56 5.44 2.29 5.32
C ALA A 56 5.35 3.35 4.19
N ASP A 57 6.50 3.85 3.70
CA ASP A 57 6.51 4.77 2.56
C ASP A 57 6.16 4.06 1.25
N ILE A 58 6.53 2.78 1.08
CA ILE A 58 6.11 1.97 -0.08
C ILE A 58 4.58 1.87 -0.12
N LEU A 59 3.93 1.53 0.99
CA LEU A 59 2.46 1.46 1.07
C LEU A 59 1.79 2.79 0.74
N THR A 60 2.33 3.89 1.28
CA THR A 60 1.77 5.23 1.10
C THR A 60 1.89 5.68 -0.36
N LEU A 61 3.06 5.48 -0.98
CA LEU A 61 3.30 5.85 -2.37
C LEU A 61 2.53 4.94 -3.33
N ALA A 62 2.42 3.64 -3.05
CA ALA A 62 1.59 2.71 -3.82
C ALA A 62 0.11 3.12 -3.83
N ALA A 63 -0.41 3.54 -2.67
CA ALA A 63 -1.77 4.05 -2.58
C ALA A 63 -1.96 5.33 -3.40
N ARG A 64 -1.02 6.28 -3.32
CA ARG A 64 -1.08 7.52 -4.13
C ARG A 64 -1.00 7.23 -5.62
N ASP A 65 -0.03 6.43 -6.05
CA ASP A 65 0.18 6.12 -7.46
C ASP A 65 -1.05 5.42 -8.06
N THR A 66 -1.72 4.57 -7.27
CA THR A 66 -3.01 3.98 -7.64
C THR A 66 -4.08 5.05 -7.90
N VAL A 67 -4.21 6.05 -7.02
CA VAL A 67 -5.18 7.15 -7.21
C VAL A 67 -4.85 7.97 -8.46
N VAL A 68 -3.58 8.28 -8.69
CA VAL A 68 -3.11 9.02 -9.87
C VAL A 68 -3.42 8.25 -11.16
N LEU A 69 -3.10 6.95 -11.21
CA LEU A 69 -3.33 6.09 -12.38
C LEU A 69 -4.82 5.97 -12.73
N THR A 70 -5.70 6.04 -11.73
CA THR A 70 -7.15 6.03 -11.96
C THR A 70 -7.70 7.37 -12.48
N GLY A 71 -6.82 8.34 -12.77
CA GLY A 71 -7.17 9.64 -13.35
C GLY A 71 -7.92 10.55 -12.39
N ARG A 72 -7.88 10.26 -11.08
CA ARG A 72 -8.71 10.94 -10.09
C ARG A 72 -8.09 12.24 -9.60
N LEU A 73 -6.91 12.18 -9.01
CA LEU A 73 -6.26 13.30 -8.34
C LEU A 73 -4.75 13.12 -8.37
N THR A 74 -4.01 14.23 -8.51
CA THR A 74 -2.55 14.25 -8.32
C THR A 74 -2.21 15.07 -7.08
N TYR A 75 -1.47 14.47 -6.16
CA TYR A 75 -1.03 15.13 -4.92
C TYR A 75 0.35 14.61 -4.50
N SER A 76 1.09 15.46 -3.76
CA SER A 76 2.36 15.08 -3.15
C SER A 76 2.11 14.37 -1.83
N VAL A 77 2.94 13.36 -1.54
CA VAL A 77 2.90 12.60 -0.29
C VAL A 77 4.21 12.83 0.45
N PRO A 78 4.18 13.31 1.70
CA PRO A 78 5.38 13.35 2.54
C PRO A 78 5.92 11.94 2.78
N THR A 79 7.24 11.79 2.72
CA THR A 79 7.96 10.53 2.97
C THR A 79 8.84 10.67 4.21
N GLY A 80 9.36 9.56 4.72
CA GLY A 80 10.18 9.47 5.94
C GLY A 80 9.52 8.68 7.06
N ARG A 81 8.44 7.92 6.77
CA ARG A 81 7.84 7.01 7.74
C ARG A 81 8.83 5.91 8.12
N ARG A 82 8.67 5.34 9.31
CA ARG A 82 9.50 4.24 9.81
C ARG A 82 8.64 3.00 9.99
N ASP A 83 9.27 1.85 9.80
CA ASP A 83 8.60 0.57 9.93
C ASP A 83 8.41 0.19 11.41
N GLY A 84 7.18 -0.18 11.74
CA GLY A 84 6.76 -0.72 13.02
C GLY A 84 7.35 -2.09 13.28
N ARG A 85 7.33 -2.50 14.55
CA ARG A 85 7.91 -3.78 15.00
C ARG A 85 6.89 -4.70 15.68
N ILE A 86 5.67 -4.21 15.85
CA ILE A 86 4.56 -4.92 16.48
C ILE A 86 3.37 -4.87 15.54
N SER A 87 2.55 -5.92 15.56
CA SER A 87 1.37 -6.07 14.70
C SER A 87 0.27 -6.80 15.46
N PRO A 88 -0.33 -6.19 16.49
CA PRO A 88 -1.30 -6.88 17.32
C PRO A 88 -2.65 -7.05 16.62
N ALA A 89 -3.05 -8.29 16.31
CA ALA A 89 -4.37 -8.59 15.73
C ALA A 89 -5.56 -8.02 16.52
N SER A 90 -5.41 -7.86 17.84
CA SER A 90 -6.42 -7.28 18.72
C SER A 90 -6.73 -5.81 18.40
N GLU A 91 -5.76 -5.05 17.89
CA GLU A 91 -5.97 -3.63 17.56
C GLU A 91 -6.59 -3.47 16.17
N ALA A 92 -6.28 -4.37 15.24
CA ALA A 92 -6.98 -4.45 13.96
C ALA A 92 -8.47 -4.79 14.11
N ALA A 93 -8.91 -5.33 15.25
CA ALA A 93 -10.34 -5.54 15.53
C ALA A 93 -11.13 -4.22 15.66
N ASN A 94 -10.46 -3.09 15.92
CA ASN A 94 -11.09 -1.77 16.06
C ASN A 94 -11.22 -1.03 14.71
N LEU A 95 -10.91 -1.70 13.59
CA LEU A 95 -11.11 -1.12 12.26
C LEU A 95 -12.60 -0.87 11.99
N PRO A 96 -12.96 0.29 11.37
CA PRO A 96 -14.35 0.60 11.05
C PRO A 96 -15.02 -0.48 10.21
N GLY A 97 -16.03 -1.11 10.80
CA GLY A 97 -16.85 -2.15 10.19
C GLY A 97 -17.91 -1.57 9.27
N PHE A 98 -18.24 -2.29 8.19
CA PHE A 98 -19.33 -1.90 7.29
C PHE A 98 -20.72 -1.97 7.96
N ARG A 99 -20.83 -2.67 9.10
CA ARG A 99 -22.05 -2.79 9.90
C ARG A 99 -22.07 -1.81 11.08
N ASP A 100 -21.01 -1.04 11.29
CA ASP A 100 -20.92 -0.09 12.40
C ASP A 100 -21.91 1.05 12.17
N SER A 101 -22.52 1.54 13.24
CA SER A 101 -23.40 2.71 13.16
C SER A 101 -22.62 3.94 12.68
N ILE A 102 -23.30 4.91 12.08
CA ILE A 102 -22.66 6.16 11.63
C ILE A 102 -21.98 6.87 12.82
N GLU A 103 -22.58 6.87 14.00
CA GLU A 103 -22.00 7.48 15.20
C GLU A 103 -20.72 6.76 15.66
N THR A 104 -20.71 5.42 15.59
CA THR A 104 -19.50 4.63 15.85
C THR A 104 -18.38 4.98 14.87
N GLN A 105 -18.68 5.07 13.58
CA GLN A 105 -17.69 5.42 12.56
C GLN A 105 -17.17 6.84 12.72
N LYS A 106 -18.04 7.81 13.07
CA LYS A 106 -17.60 9.18 13.41
C LYS A 106 -16.62 9.19 14.57
N GLN A 107 -16.91 8.44 15.64
CA GLN A 107 -16.02 8.36 16.79
C GLN A 107 -14.68 7.73 16.43
N GLN A 108 -14.68 6.59 15.73
CA GLN A 108 -13.44 5.93 15.28
C GLN A 108 -12.56 6.84 14.42
N PHE A 109 -13.16 7.66 13.55
CA PHE A 109 -12.42 8.63 12.74
C PHE A 109 -11.92 9.81 13.58
N ALA A 110 -12.74 10.32 14.51
CA ALA A 110 -12.35 11.38 15.43
C ALA A 110 -11.16 10.95 16.32
N ASP A 111 -11.11 9.68 16.75
CA ASP A 111 -9.99 9.10 17.51
C ASP A 111 -8.68 9.08 16.70
N LYS A 112 -8.76 9.21 15.37
CA LYS A 112 -7.62 9.36 14.46
C LYS A 112 -7.37 10.81 14.05
N GLY A 113 -8.07 11.76 14.66
CA GLY A 113 -7.99 13.19 14.30
C GLY A 113 -8.60 13.50 12.93
N LEU A 114 -9.47 12.62 12.41
CA LEU A 114 -10.14 12.78 11.12
C LEU A 114 -11.55 13.35 11.31
N THR A 115 -11.98 14.15 10.34
CA THR A 115 -13.28 14.83 10.34
C THR A 115 -14.38 13.94 9.77
N VAL A 116 -15.64 14.35 9.94
CA VAL A 116 -16.79 13.72 9.26
C VAL A 116 -16.65 13.78 7.73
N GLN A 117 -16.04 14.84 7.20
CA GLN A 117 -15.76 14.95 5.77
C GLN A 117 -14.77 13.88 5.31
N ASP A 118 -13.75 13.59 6.12
CA ASP A 118 -12.79 12.52 5.85
C ASP A 118 -13.45 11.15 5.91
N LEU A 119 -14.36 10.93 6.86
CA LEU A 119 -15.19 9.72 6.92
C LEU A 119 -15.94 9.50 5.62
N VAL A 120 -16.73 10.48 5.17
CA VAL A 120 -17.52 10.39 3.93
C VAL A 120 -16.62 10.13 2.72
N THR A 121 -15.48 10.83 2.66
CA THR A 121 -14.54 10.70 1.54
C THR A 121 -13.89 9.31 1.50
N LEU A 122 -13.47 8.78 2.66
CA LEU A 122 -12.74 7.52 2.75
C LEU A 122 -13.67 6.31 2.67
N VAL A 123 -14.91 6.36 3.16
CA VAL A 123 -15.86 5.24 2.99
C VAL A 123 -16.32 5.12 1.54
N ALA A 124 -16.45 6.23 0.81
CA ALA A 124 -16.79 6.25 -0.62
C ALA A 124 -15.68 5.59 -1.49
N SER A 125 -14.45 5.49 -0.99
CA SER A 125 -13.36 4.81 -1.70
C SER A 125 -13.56 3.29 -1.84
N LYS A 126 -14.45 2.68 -1.04
CA LYS A 126 -14.77 1.24 -1.09
C LYS A 126 -15.66 0.84 -2.30
N GLU A 127 -16.22 1.79 -3.04
CA GLU A 127 -17.39 1.54 -3.91
C GLU A 127 -17.11 1.18 -5.38
N LYS A 128 -15.89 0.75 -5.77
CA LYS A 128 -15.65 0.31 -7.16
C LYS A 128 -15.21 -1.16 -7.28
N PRO A 129 -16.18 -2.10 -7.32
CA PRO A 129 -15.92 -3.46 -7.77
C PRO A 129 -15.55 -3.41 -9.26
N GLY A 130 -14.27 -3.64 -9.58
CA GLY A 130 -13.75 -3.66 -10.95
C GLY A 130 -12.45 -2.88 -11.16
N LEU A 131 -12.13 -1.90 -10.29
CA LEU A 131 -10.91 -1.09 -10.45
C LEU A 131 -9.64 -1.86 -10.06
N ALA A 132 -9.75 -2.79 -9.12
CA ALA A 132 -8.62 -3.61 -8.65
C ALA A 132 -7.94 -4.42 -9.76
N CYS A 133 -8.69 -4.84 -10.78
CA CYS A 133 -8.14 -5.63 -11.89
C CYS A 133 -7.32 -4.76 -12.86
N GLN A 134 -7.75 -3.52 -13.12
CA GLN A 134 -7.02 -2.62 -14.03
C GLN A 134 -5.74 -2.03 -13.40
N ILE A 135 -5.73 -1.84 -12.08
CA ILE A 135 -4.56 -1.31 -11.35
C ILE A 135 -3.41 -2.33 -11.31
N ILE A 136 -3.72 -3.63 -11.18
CA ILE A 136 -2.71 -4.71 -11.22
C ILE A 136 -2.10 -4.85 -12.62
N PHE A 137 -2.89 -4.63 -13.68
CA PHE A 137 -2.43 -4.67 -15.08
C PHE A 137 -1.61 -3.43 -15.49
N ALA A 138 -1.71 -2.32 -14.75
CA ALA A 138 -1.12 -1.04 -15.10
C ALA A 138 -0.14 -0.50 -14.04
N PHE A 139 0.53 -1.38 -13.29
CA PHE A 139 1.90 -1.07 -12.88
C PHE A 139 2.71 -0.93 -14.17
N HIS A 140 2.68 0.26 -14.76
CA HIS A 140 3.82 0.72 -15.52
C HIS A 140 4.92 0.84 -14.47
N TRP A 141 5.63 -0.26 -14.23
CA TRP A 141 6.59 -0.42 -13.13
C TRP A 141 7.57 0.74 -13.08
N ASN A 142 7.90 1.27 -14.26
CA ASN A 142 8.64 2.51 -14.44
C ASN A 142 8.01 3.72 -13.73
N CYS A 143 6.69 3.96 -13.83
CA CYS A 143 6.00 5.04 -13.12
C CYS A 143 5.99 4.86 -11.60
N PHE A 144 5.74 3.64 -11.12
CA PHE A 144 5.78 3.35 -9.68
C PHE A 144 7.19 3.58 -9.12
N MET A 145 8.22 3.07 -9.81
CA MET A 145 9.62 3.28 -9.41
C MET A 145 10.07 4.75 -9.54
N LEU A 146 9.48 5.55 -10.45
CA LEU A 146 9.76 6.98 -10.53
C LEU A 146 9.40 7.73 -9.24
N SER A 147 8.38 7.29 -8.50
CA SER A 147 8.02 7.85 -7.19
C SER A 147 9.16 7.71 -6.16
N PHE A 148 9.99 6.66 -6.30
CA PHE A 148 11.13 6.39 -5.40
C PHE A 148 12.45 6.98 -5.89
N ARG A 149 12.51 7.49 -7.12
CA ARG A 149 13.74 8.05 -7.70
C ARG A 149 14.36 9.11 -6.80
N ASN A 150 13.57 10.03 -6.25
CA ASN A 150 14.11 11.12 -5.42
C ASN A 150 14.52 10.64 -4.01
N LEU A 151 13.91 9.57 -3.50
CA LEU A 151 14.32 8.92 -2.26
C LEU A 151 15.70 8.28 -2.46
N CYS A 152 15.85 7.49 -3.52
CA CYS A 152 17.05 6.72 -3.78
C CYS A 152 18.18 7.50 -4.47
N ARG A 153 17.94 8.69 -5.04
CA ARG A 153 18.99 9.52 -5.67
C ARG A 153 20.08 9.96 -4.68
N ARG A 154 19.81 10.00 -3.37
CA ARG A 154 20.84 10.31 -2.36
C ARG A 154 21.80 9.14 -2.12
N ALA A 155 21.38 7.92 -2.42
CA ALA A 155 22.28 6.78 -2.55
C ALA A 155 22.82 6.80 -3.98
N HIS A 156 24.14 6.86 -4.17
CA HIS A 156 24.82 7.04 -5.47
C HIS A 156 24.61 5.91 -6.51
N HIS A 157 23.53 5.13 -6.46
CA HIS A 157 23.36 3.86 -7.20
C HIS A 157 22.08 3.76 -8.04
N TRP A 158 21.16 4.74 -7.97
CA TRP A 158 19.89 4.65 -8.71
C TRP A 158 20.09 4.40 -10.21
N ASP A 159 20.93 5.20 -10.89
CA ASP A 159 21.11 5.11 -12.34
C ASP A 159 21.77 3.79 -12.79
N SER A 160 22.54 3.14 -11.92
CA SER A 160 23.16 1.83 -12.19
C SER A 160 22.21 0.65 -11.93
N ALA A 161 21.18 0.83 -11.10
CA ALA A 161 20.22 -0.22 -10.74
C ALA A 161 19.05 -0.35 -11.74
N VAL A 162 18.75 0.72 -12.49
CA VAL A 162 17.63 0.76 -13.47
C VAL A 162 17.62 -0.42 -14.45
N PRO A 163 18.75 -0.84 -15.07
CA PRO A 163 18.72 -1.96 -16.02
C PRO A 163 18.35 -3.30 -15.38
N ALA A 164 18.77 -3.56 -14.13
CA ALA A 164 18.47 -4.79 -13.40
C ALA A 164 16.99 -4.86 -12.98
N LEU A 165 16.44 -3.73 -12.52
CA LEU A 165 15.02 -3.56 -12.18
C LEU A 165 14.10 -3.81 -13.40
N GLN A 166 14.54 -3.36 -14.58
CA GLN A 166 13.78 -3.51 -15.82
C GLN A 166 13.70 -4.97 -16.31
N ILE A 167 14.73 -5.79 -16.02
CA ILE A 167 14.76 -7.22 -16.35
C ILE A 167 13.83 -8.02 -15.41
N GLN A 168 13.83 -7.70 -14.11
CA GLN A 168 12.93 -8.35 -13.13
C GLN A 168 11.46 -8.03 -13.40
N ALA A 169 11.14 -6.78 -13.75
CA ALA A 169 9.78 -6.38 -14.14
C ALA A 169 9.24 -7.17 -15.35
N LEU A 170 10.10 -7.50 -16.32
CA LEU A 170 9.73 -8.29 -17.50
C LEU A 170 9.44 -9.77 -17.17
N GLN A 171 10.16 -10.37 -16.22
CA GLN A 171 9.93 -11.76 -15.80
C GLN A 171 8.56 -11.92 -15.11
N LEU A 172 8.15 -10.93 -14.31
CA LEU A 172 6.84 -10.94 -13.64
C LEU A 172 5.69 -10.79 -14.63
N HIS A 173 5.83 -9.96 -15.67
CA HIS A 173 4.82 -9.82 -16.72
C HIS A 173 4.45 -11.17 -17.40
N HIS A 174 5.33 -12.17 -17.36
CA HIS A 174 5.04 -13.53 -17.83
C HIS A 174 4.30 -14.41 -16.81
N SER A 175 4.54 -14.23 -15.51
CA SER A 175 3.80 -14.94 -14.45
C SER A 175 2.37 -14.41 -14.30
N TRP A 176 2.16 -13.11 -14.45
CA TRP A 176 0.83 -12.48 -14.33
C TRP A 176 -0.09 -12.69 -15.55
N ARG A 177 0.45 -13.03 -16.73
CA ARG A 177 -0.36 -13.44 -17.90
C ARG A 177 -1.18 -14.71 -17.65
N ARG A 178 -0.83 -15.52 -16.64
CA ARG A 178 -1.60 -16.72 -16.22
C ARG A 178 -2.83 -16.40 -15.36
N CYS A 179 -3.06 -15.15 -14.97
CA CYS A 179 -4.25 -14.70 -14.23
C CYS A 179 -5.27 -13.96 -15.11
N ARG A 180 -5.19 -14.09 -16.45
CA ARG A 180 -6.35 -13.74 -17.31
C ARG A 180 -7.44 -14.77 -17.06
N PRO A 181 -8.70 -14.38 -16.81
CA PRO A 181 -9.80 -15.21 -17.22
C PRO A 181 -9.71 -15.34 -18.74
N ASP A 182 -9.70 -16.57 -19.25
CA ASP A 182 -10.04 -16.78 -20.65
C ASP A 182 -11.45 -16.20 -20.86
N HIS A 183 -11.59 -15.46 -21.97
CA HIS A 183 -12.76 -14.74 -22.48
C HIS A 183 -14.13 -15.09 -21.89
#